data_AF-A0A7S0PCC6-F1
#
_entry.id   AF-A0A7S0PCC6-F1
#
_cell.length_a   1.000
_cell.length_b   1.000
_cell.length_c   1.000
_cell.angle_alpha   90.00
_cell.angle_beta   90.00
_cell.angle_gamma   90.00
#
_symmetry.space_group_name_H-M   'P 1'
#
loop_
_entity.id
_entity.type
_entity.pdbx_description
1 polymer ?
#
loop_
_entity_poly.entity_id
_entity_poly.type
_entity_poly.pdbx_seq_one_letter_code
_entity_poly.pdbx_strand_id
1 'polypeptide(L)'
;AARKQLAQADAIFAVVFAVRLAGPAALLHVLPLVAQDLHATEEAPRLRAVTLLGRLFTDAETDTPLARQFRKPFQEFLARMRDRSKAVRRSVVETAGRLLAWHEDLAEDARPLVVERISDPDTEVRLKAVEVACDAAALRASVPM
;
A
#
# COMPACT_ATOMS: atom_id res chain seq x y z
N ALA A 1 -5.65 14.75 17.56
CA ALA A 1 -4.44 14.50 16.75
C ALA A 1 -4.73 13.67 15.50
N ALA A 2 -5.30 12.46 15.63
CA ALA A 2 -5.57 11.54 14.52
C ALA A 2 -6.43 12.12 13.36
N ARG A 3 -7.53 12.82 13.65
CA ARG A 3 -8.37 13.48 12.61
C ARG A 3 -7.61 14.52 11.78
N LYS A 4 -6.71 15.28 12.42
CA LYS A 4 -5.88 16.30 11.75
C LYS A 4 -4.82 15.64 10.87
N GLN A 5 -4.24 14.53 11.31
CA GLN A 5 -3.29 13.73 10.53
C GLN A 5 -3.96 13.04 9.33
N LEU A 6 -5.19 12.54 9.49
CA LEU A 6 -5.97 11.95 8.39
C LEU A 6 -6.32 13.01 7.33
N ALA A 7 -6.85 14.16 7.75
CA ALA A 7 -7.14 15.27 6.83
C ALA A 7 -5.89 15.78 6.11
N GLN A 8 -4.74 15.80 6.78
CA GLN A 8 -3.46 16.17 6.16
C GLN A 8 -2.98 15.11 5.16
N ALA A 9 -3.15 13.82 5.46
CA ALA A 9 -2.84 12.74 4.52
C ALA A 9 -3.75 12.79 3.28
N ASP A 10 -5.03 13.13 3.44
CA ASP A 10 -5.97 13.30 2.34
C ASP A 10 -5.65 14.53 1.48
N ALA A 11 -5.25 15.64 2.09
CA ALA A 11 -4.78 16.82 1.35
C ALA A 11 -3.49 16.54 0.57
N ILE A 12 -2.53 15.83 1.17
CA ILE A 12 -1.29 15.42 0.49
C ILE A 12 -1.62 14.47 -0.66
N PHE A 13 -2.50 13.49 -0.45
CA PHE A 13 -2.97 12.61 -1.53
C PHE A 13 -3.59 13.40 -2.67
N ALA A 14 -4.51 14.32 -2.38
CA ALA A 14 -5.15 15.17 -3.37
C ALA A 14 -4.14 15.99 -4.17
N VAL A 15 -3.11 16.54 -3.53
CA VAL A 15 -2.04 17.29 -4.21
C VAL A 15 -1.17 16.37 -5.06
N VAL A 16 -0.71 15.23 -4.54
CA VAL A 16 0.11 14.28 -5.30
C VAL A 16 -0.65 13.72 -6.50
N PHE A 17 -1.95 13.47 -6.32
CA PHE A 17 -2.85 13.04 -7.38
C PHE A 17 -3.09 14.15 -8.41
N ALA A 18 -3.32 15.40 -8.00
CA ALA A 18 -3.43 16.53 -8.91
C ALA A 18 -2.12 16.78 -9.69
N VAL A 19 -0.97 16.62 -9.05
CA VAL A 19 0.36 16.70 -9.68
C VAL A 19 0.54 15.58 -10.71
N ARG A 20 0.05 14.37 -10.44
CA ARG A 20 0.00 13.28 -11.42
C ARG A 20 -0.87 13.62 -12.62
N LEU A 21 -2.09 14.13 -12.40
CA LEU A 21 -3.00 14.52 -13.48
C LEU A 21 -2.42 15.64 -14.34
N ALA A 22 -1.67 16.57 -13.74
CA ALA A 22 -0.98 17.64 -14.45
C ALA A 22 0.22 17.14 -15.29
N GLY A 23 0.78 15.98 -14.95
CA GLY A 23 1.81 15.31 -15.74
C GLY A 23 2.47 14.14 -14.98
N PRO A 24 2.43 12.90 -15.51
CA PRO A 24 3.00 11.72 -14.83
C PRO A 24 4.51 11.84 -14.59
N ALA A 25 5.22 12.67 -15.37
CA ALA A 25 6.63 12.96 -15.17
C ALA A 25 6.94 13.60 -13.80
N ALA A 26 5.99 14.36 -13.22
CA ALA A 26 6.20 14.97 -11.90
C ALA A 26 6.26 13.92 -10.77
N LEU A 27 5.59 12.78 -10.94
CA LEU A 27 5.67 11.67 -9.97
C LEU A 27 7.05 11.01 -9.93
N LEU A 28 7.85 11.11 -11.01
CA LEU A 28 9.24 10.61 -11.02
C LEU A 28 10.09 11.24 -9.91
N HIS A 29 9.78 12.48 -9.52
CA HIS A 29 10.50 13.18 -8.47
C HIS A 29 9.83 13.05 -7.11
N VAL A 30 8.50 12.98 -7.06
CA VAL A 30 7.76 12.97 -5.78
C VAL A 30 7.75 11.59 -5.12
N LEU A 31 7.58 10.50 -5.89
CA LEU A 31 7.50 9.15 -5.32
C LEU A 31 8.75 8.73 -4.54
N PRO A 32 9.98 8.93 -5.06
CA PRO A 32 11.19 8.63 -4.31
C PRO A 32 11.32 9.44 -3.01
N LEU A 33 10.86 10.69 -3.00
CA LEU A 33 10.90 11.53 -1.79
C LEU A 33 9.93 11.00 -0.72
N VAL A 34 8.73 10.60 -1.11
CA VAL A 34 7.78 9.94 -0.18
C VAL A 34 8.32 8.60 0.31
N ALA A 35 9.00 7.83 -0.56
CA ALA A 35 9.58 6.55 -0.18
C ALA A 35 10.69 6.68 0.88
N GLN A 36 11.40 7.81 0.96
CA GLN A 36 12.39 8.05 2.02
C GLN A 36 11.76 7.98 3.43
N ASP A 37 10.52 8.47 3.57
CA ASP A 37 9.81 8.45 4.86
C ASP A 37 9.50 7.02 5.33
N LEU A 38 9.54 6.01 4.45
CA LEU A 38 9.43 4.60 4.86
C LEU A 38 10.56 4.18 5.81
N HIS A 39 11.72 4.85 5.74
CA HIS A 39 12.90 4.56 6.55
C HIS A 39 13.01 5.44 7.80
N ALA A 40 12.04 6.32 8.05
CA ALA A 40 12.06 7.19 9.21
C ALA A 40 12.04 6.41 10.53
N THR A 41 12.77 6.90 11.52
CA THR A 41 12.74 6.35 12.88
C THR A 41 11.34 6.52 13.49
N GLU A 42 10.70 7.66 13.32
CA GLU A 42 9.38 7.90 13.90
C GLU A 42 8.28 7.10 13.18
N GLU A 43 7.27 6.62 13.93
CA GLU A 43 6.14 5.89 13.35
C GLU A 43 5.31 6.76 12.40
N ALA A 44 5.05 8.00 12.78
CA ALA A 44 4.10 8.85 12.05
C ALA A 44 4.50 9.11 10.59
N PRO A 45 5.77 9.42 10.24
CA PRO A 45 6.21 9.50 8.84
C PRO A 45 6.06 8.19 8.09
N ARG A 46 6.48 7.06 8.67
CA ARG A 46 6.33 5.74 8.03
C ARG A 46 4.87 5.42 7.73
N LEU A 47 3.98 5.67 8.69
CA LEU A 47 2.54 5.43 8.53
C LEU A 47 1.95 6.30 7.41
N ARG A 48 2.28 7.59 7.37
CA ARG A 48 1.85 8.47 6.27
C ARG A 48 2.36 7.99 4.91
N ALA A 49 3.63 7.59 4.84
CA ALA A 49 4.24 7.10 3.62
C ALA A 49 3.55 5.83 3.11
N VAL A 50 3.32 4.82 3.96
CA VAL A 50 2.63 3.60 3.52
C VAL A 50 1.17 3.87 3.13
N THR A 51 0.46 4.78 3.81
CA THR A 51 -0.91 5.13 3.42
C THR A 51 -0.94 5.80 2.04
N LEU A 52 -0.05 6.77 1.80
CA LEU A 52 0.00 7.49 0.52
C LEU A 52 0.45 6.58 -0.63
N LEU A 53 1.57 5.87 -0.46
CA LEU A 53 2.08 4.94 -1.46
C LEU A 53 1.09 3.83 -1.76
N GLY A 54 0.41 3.30 -0.73
CA GLY A 54 -0.58 2.26 -0.93
C GLY A 54 -1.73 2.71 -1.82
N ARG A 55 -2.25 3.93 -1.64
CA ARG A 55 -3.27 4.50 -2.52
C ARG A 55 -2.75 4.67 -3.95
N LEU A 56 -1.53 5.18 -4.12
CA LEU A 56 -0.91 5.39 -5.45
C LEU A 56 -0.66 4.08 -6.20
N PHE A 57 -0.25 3.02 -5.50
CA PHE A 57 0.06 1.72 -6.11
C PHE A 57 -1.17 0.90 -6.46
N THR A 58 -2.29 1.10 -5.77
CA THR A 58 -3.57 0.41 -6.05
C THR A 58 -4.54 1.28 -6.85
N ASP A 59 -4.05 2.36 -7.45
CA ASP A 59 -4.87 3.27 -8.20
C ASP A 59 -5.24 2.66 -9.57
N ALA A 60 -6.54 2.43 -9.77
CA ALA A 60 -7.08 1.81 -10.96
C ALA A 60 -7.20 2.77 -12.16
N GLU A 61 -6.99 4.08 -11.97
CA GLU A 61 -7.20 5.09 -13.02
C GLU A 61 -6.09 5.18 -14.08
N THR A 62 -5.11 4.27 -14.07
CA THR A 62 -4.03 4.26 -15.08
C THR A 62 -3.84 2.93 -15.78
N ASP A 63 -3.66 3.01 -17.11
CA ASP A 63 -3.29 1.87 -17.97
C ASP A 63 -2.01 1.16 -17.52
N THR A 64 -1.08 1.88 -16.88
CA THR A 64 0.15 1.32 -16.32
C THR A 64 0.24 1.59 -14.81
N PRO A 65 0.13 0.57 -13.95
CA PRO A 65 0.26 0.71 -12.50
C PRO A 65 1.61 1.33 -12.12
N LEU A 66 1.59 2.32 -11.23
CA LEU A 66 2.81 2.99 -10.73
C LEU A 66 3.78 2.01 -10.06
N ALA A 67 3.27 0.94 -9.46
CA ALA A 67 4.09 -0.12 -8.89
C ALA A 67 5.01 -0.80 -9.92
N ARG A 68 4.62 -0.85 -11.20
CA ARG A 68 5.48 -1.36 -12.29
C ARG A 68 6.58 -0.38 -12.67
N GLN A 69 6.26 0.91 -12.68
CA GLN A 69 7.21 1.97 -13.03
C GLN A 69 8.24 2.20 -11.90
N PHE A 70 7.81 2.07 -10.65
CA PHE A 70 8.61 2.32 -9.45
C PHE A 70 8.80 1.05 -8.63
N ARG A 71 9.41 0.02 -9.25
CA ARG A 71 9.62 -1.30 -8.61
C ARG A 71 10.37 -1.21 -7.29
N LYS A 72 11.43 -0.40 -7.20
CA LYS A 72 12.22 -0.28 -5.96
C LYS A 72 11.38 0.32 -4.81
N PRO A 73 10.74 1.50 -4.95
CA PRO A 73 9.82 2.01 -3.94
C PRO A 73 8.67 1.05 -3.59
N PHE A 74 8.15 0.32 -4.57
CA PHE A 74 7.11 -0.68 -4.33
C PHE A 74 7.59 -1.84 -3.45
N GLN A 75 8.80 -2.36 -3.70
CA GLN A 75 9.39 -3.41 -2.87
C GLN A 75 9.72 -2.89 -1.46
N GLU A 76 10.20 -1.66 -1.32
CA GLU A 76 10.42 -1.01 -0.02
C GLU A 76 9.11 -0.84 0.76
N PHE A 77 8.03 -0.49 0.06
CA PHE A 77 6.68 -0.44 0.60
C PHE A 77 6.22 -1.81 1.10
N LEU A 78 6.32 -2.86 0.28
CA LEU A 78 5.94 -4.23 0.69
C LEU A 78 6.79 -4.74 1.86
N ALA A 79 8.08 -4.37 1.93
CA ALA A 79 8.94 -4.73 3.05
C ALA A 79 8.45 -4.15 4.40
N ARG A 80 7.60 -3.10 4.40
CA ARG A 80 6.94 -2.60 5.62
C ARG A 80 5.89 -3.57 6.19
N MET A 81 5.58 -4.68 5.53
CA MET A 81 4.90 -5.83 6.16
C MET A 81 5.63 -6.36 7.41
N ARG A 82 6.92 -6.04 7.58
CA ARG A 82 7.71 -6.39 8.77
C ARG A 82 8.06 -5.17 9.64
N ASP A 83 7.31 -4.06 9.50
CA ASP A 83 7.52 -2.88 10.33
C ASP A 83 7.33 -3.18 11.82
N ARG A 84 8.08 -2.50 12.68
CA ARG A 84 7.94 -2.59 14.13
C ARG A 84 6.56 -2.13 14.63
N SER A 85 5.95 -1.18 13.94
CA SER A 85 4.60 -0.70 14.26
C SER A 85 3.53 -1.58 13.64
N LYS A 86 2.62 -2.07 14.47
CA LYS A 86 1.43 -2.80 13.99
C LYS A 86 0.54 -1.96 13.08
N ALA A 87 0.46 -0.65 13.30
CA ALA A 87 -0.37 0.25 12.50
C ALA A 87 0.16 0.33 11.06
N VAL A 88 1.49 0.41 10.91
CA VAL A 88 2.15 0.37 9.61
C VAL A 88 1.93 -0.99 8.94
N ARG A 89 2.19 -2.11 9.63
CA ARG A 89 1.95 -3.46 9.07
C ARG A 89 0.51 -3.62 8.59
N ARG A 90 -0.46 -3.26 9.42
CA ARG A 90 -1.89 -3.35 9.09
C ARG A 90 -2.26 -2.52 7.85
N SER A 91 -1.72 -1.31 7.72
CA SER A 91 -1.94 -0.46 6.54
C SER A 91 -1.41 -1.09 5.25
N VAL A 92 -0.27 -1.79 5.33
CA VAL A 92 0.32 -2.47 4.17
C VAL A 92 -0.47 -3.74 3.82
N VAL A 93 -0.93 -4.51 4.82
CA VAL A 93 -1.82 -5.68 4.61
C VAL A 93 -3.11 -5.28 3.90
N GLU A 94 -3.74 -4.18 4.32
CA GLU A 94 -4.95 -3.69 3.69
C GLU A 94 -4.73 -3.33 2.21
N THR A 95 -3.61 -2.70 1.90
CA THR A 95 -3.22 -2.38 0.52
C THR A 95 -2.93 -3.65 -0.28
N ALA A 96 -2.25 -4.63 0.31
CA ALA A 96 -1.98 -5.90 -0.33
C ALA A 96 -3.28 -6.63 -0.71
N GLY A 97 -4.33 -6.55 0.13
CA GLY A 97 -5.66 -7.07 -0.23
C GLY A 97 -6.21 -6.49 -1.53
N ARG A 98 -6.10 -5.17 -1.73
CA ARG A 98 -6.49 -4.51 -2.98
C ARG A 98 -5.65 -4.97 -4.18
N LEU A 99 -4.35 -5.17 -3.99
CA LEU A 99 -3.47 -5.71 -5.04
C LEU A 99 -3.89 -7.14 -5.43
N LEU A 100 -4.18 -8.00 -4.46
CA LEU A 100 -4.63 -9.38 -4.71
C LEU A 100 -5.96 -9.44 -5.48
N ALA A 101 -6.85 -8.48 -5.22
CA ALA A 101 -8.17 -8.39 -5.83
C ALA A 101 -8.14 -7.85 -7.27
N TRP A 102 -7.33 -6.81 -7.53
CA TRP A 102 -7.47 -6.01 -8.76
C TRP A 102 -6.20 -5.92 -9.61
N HIS A 103 -5.07 -6.43 -9.14
CA HIS A 103 -3.78 -6.33 -9.83
C HIS A 103 -3.02 -7.66 -9.78
N GLU A 104 -3.46 -8.64 -10.57
CA GLU A 104 -2.92 -10.01 -10.53
C GLU A 104 -1.40 -10.11 -10.74
N ASP A 105 -0.82 -9.27 -11.59
CA ASP A 105 0.62 -9.25 -11.81
C ASP A 105 1.42 -8.73 -10.60
N LEU A 106 0.85 -7.77 -9.85
CA LEU A 106 1.45 -7.24 -8.62
C LEU A 106 1.14 -8.11 -7.40
N ALA A 107 0.07 -8.93 -7.50
CA ALA A 107 -0.36 -9.84 -6.46
C ALA A 107 0.72 -10.87 -6.12
N GLU A 108 1.55 -11.29 -7.08
CA GLU A 108 2.60 -12.29 -6.88
C GLU A 108 3.66 -11.83 -5.87
N ASP A 109 4.00 -10.53 -5.83
CA ASP A 109 4.91 -9.97 -4.83
C ASP A 109 4.26 -9.88 -3.44
N ALA A 110 2.96 -9.60 -3.38
CA ALA A 110 2.23 -9.31 -2.15
C ALA A 110 1.69 -10.57 -1.45
N ARG A 111 1.24 -11.57 -2.22
CA ARG A 111 0.62 -12.81 -1.75
C ARG A 111 1.44 -13.55 -0.68
N PRO A 112 2.74 -13.86 -0.87
CA PRO A 112 3.50 -14.58 0.14
C PRO A 112 3.62 -13.78 1.45
N LEU A 113 3.67 -12.45 1.35
CA LEU A 113 3.74 -11.57 2.51
C LEU A 113 2.43 -11.54 3.29
N VAL A 114 1.28 -11.55 2.61
CA VAL A 114 -0.03 -11.67 3.28
C VAL A 114 -0.15 -12.98 4.03
N VAL A 115 0.28 -14.10 3.41
CA VAL A 115 0.30 -15.41 4.08
C VAL A 115 1.17 -15.40 5.34
N GLU A 116 2.35 -14.78 5.29
CA GLU A 116 3.23 -14.60 6.46
C GLU A 116 2.52 -13.84 7.61
N ARG A 117 1.64 -12.89 7.28
CA ARG A 117 0.93 -12.05 8.26
C ARG A 117 -0.28 -12.73 8.92
N ILE A 118 -0.74 -13.88 8.42
CA ILE A 118 -1.76 -14.69 9.11
C ILE A 118 -1.26 -15.14 10.49
N SER A 119 0.06 -15.28 10.65
CA SER A 119 0.73 -15.62 11.91
C SER A 119 1.45 -14.43 12.56
N ASP A 120 1.03 -13.18 12.28
CA ASP A 120 1.61 -11.99 12.89
C ASP A 120 1.51 -12.01 14.43
N PRO A 121 2.50 -11.49 15.18
CA PRO A 121 2.40 -11.40 16.64
C PRO A 121 1.19 -10.58 17.13
N ASP A 122 0.76 -9.56 16.37
CA ASP A 122 -0.38 -8.73 16.74
C ASP A 122 -1.71 -9.27 16.18
N THR A 123 -2.70 -9.41 17.05
CA THR A 123 -4.01 -9.97 16.70
C THR A 123 -4.77 -9.16 15.65
N GLU A 124 -4.64 -7.82 15.66
CA GLU A 124 -5.34 -6.97 14.67
C GLU A 124 -4.74 -7.15 13.27
N VAL A 125 -3.42 -7.37 13.19
CA VAL A 125 -2.75 -7.66 11.92
C VAL A 125 -3.14 -9.04 11.41
N ARG A 126 -3.18 -10.07 12.28
CA ARG A 126 -3.66 -11.41 11.90
C ARG A 126 -5.08 -11.38 11.35
N LEU A 127 -5.99 -10.72 12.07
CA LEU A 127 -7.39 -10.61 11.64
C LEU A 127 -7.49 -9.97 10.26
N LYS A 128 -6.79 -8.84 10.05
CA LYS A 128 -6.79 -8.17 8.75
C LYS A 128 -6.18 -9.03 7.64
N ALA A 129 -5.13 -9.80 7.93
CA ALA A 129 -4.49 -10.69 6.96
C ALA A 129 -5.43 -11.83 6.51
N VAL A 130 -6.16 -12.43 7.46
CA VAL A 130 -7.18 -13.44 7.16
C VAL A 130 -8.31 -12.85 6.33
N GLU A 131 -8.84 -11.69 6.73
CA GLU A 131 -9.91 -10.98 6.02
C GLU A 131 -9.53 -10.75 4.55
N VAL A 132 -8.39 -10.10 4.28
CA VAL A 132 -7.99 -9.80 2.89
C VAL A 132 -7.69 -11.05 2.06
N ALA A 133 -7.19 -12.13 2.69
CA ALA A 133 -6.94 -13.39 2.00
C ALA A 133 -8.26 -14.07 1.60
N CYS A 134 -9.25 -14.09 2.50
CA CYS A 134 -10.58 -14.61 2.23
C CYS A 134 -11.29 -13.79 1.16
N ASP A 135 -11.26 -12.46 1.25
CA ASP A 135 -11.90 -11.57 0.27
C ASP A 135 -11.31 -11.76 -1.13
N ALA A 136 -9.98 -11.83 -1.23
CA ALA A 136 -9.31 -12.07 -2.50
C ALA A 136 -9.63 -13.44 -3.10
N ALA A 137 -9.75 -14.48 -2.27
CA ALA A 137 -10.15 -15.81 -2.71
C ALA A 137 -11.60 -15.86 -3.19
N ALA A 138 -12.52 -15.21 -2.47
CA ALA A 138 -13.93 -15.14 -2.82
C ALA A 138 -14.14 -14.40 -4.15
N LEU A 139 -13.44 -13.29 -4.37
CA LEU A 139 -13.53 -12.54 -5.62
C LEU A 139 -13.09 -13.41 -6.83
N ARG A 140 -12.00 -14.16 -6.69
CA ARG A 140 -11.50 -15.06 -7.75
C ARG A 140 -12.45 -16.23 -8.03
N ALA A 141 -13.16 -16.74 -7.04
CA ALA A 141 -14.17 -17.79 -7.25
C ALA A 141 -15.42 -17.29 -8.01
N SER A 142 -15.65 -15.97 -8.01
CA SER A 142 -16.81 -15.36 -8.68
C SER A 142 -16.57 -14.95 -10.14
N VAL A 143 -15.31 -14.97 -10.60
CA VAL A 143 -14.94 -14.69 -12.00
C VAL A 143 -14.61 -16.03 -12.67
N PRO A 144 -15.34 -16.47 -13.71
CA PRO A 144 -15.00 -17.71 -14.43
C PRO A 144 -13.61 -17.56 -15.07
N MET A 145 -12.73 -18.56 -14.88
CA MET A 145 -11.46 -18.66 -15.62
C MET A 145 -11.68 -18.75 -17.12
#